data_AF-A0A1Q5I6B6-F1
#
_entry.id   AF-A0A1Q5I6B6-F1
#
_cell.length_a   1.000
_cell.length_b   1.000
_cell.length_c   1.000
_cell.angle_alpha   90.00
_cell.angle_beta   90.00
_cell.angle_gamma   90.00
#
_symmetry.space_group_name_H-M   'P 1'
#
loop_
_entity.id
_entity.type
_entity.pdbx_description
1 polymer ?
#
loop_
_entity_poly.entity_id
_entity_poly.type
_entity_poly.pdbx_seq_one_letter_code
_entity_poly.pdbx_strand_id
1 'polypeptide(L)'
;MLSKSGLPYGEPGELWGSLFTTKVARGRRTRSSRAWSPSEWDAFLDGLEKVPFEVALKLTRLGADGYPAGPWLKVTAERDIEAPEWVRLTADRSSEEFFAPDHSSGVQLQWITFLRRQLVEAGQTCLFGCLTDDVETTTQRTALEASLGLFQDETLPELDSRLRGYSWITVCSPGVASRLGGSEALRSSGAFSSVTPLVDVGLALQATEDMRDYTPDRIAMVYRQLQAVLPPGEPVGGYSDMTLRLVFGGR
;
A
#
# COMPACT_ATOMS: atom_id res chain seq x y z
N MET A 1 11.40 -13.13 17.84
CA MET A 1 10.25 -13.76 18.53
C MET A 1 10.66 -15.19 18.76
N LEU A 2 10.93 -15.58 20.00
CA LEU A 2 11.31 -16.96 20.31
C LEU A 2 10.02 -17.76 20.52
N SER A 3 10.00 -19.03 20.09
CA SER A 3 8.92 -19.91 20.49
C SER A 3 8.87 -19.94 22.02
N LYS A 4 7.67 -20.10 22.60
CA LYS A 4 7.52 -20.14 24.06
C LYS A 4 8.35 -21.24 24.72
N SER A 5 8.82 -22.21 23.94
CA SER A 5 9.67 -23.34 24.35
C SER A 5 11.16 -23.19 23.99
N GLY A 6 11.56 -22.15 23.26
CA GLY A 6 12.93 -22.03 22.73
C GLY A 6 13.28 -23.06 21.64
N LEU A 7 12.28 -23.78 21.12
CA LEU A 7 12.42 -24.71 20.01
C LEU A 7 12.18 -24.03 18.65
N PRO A 8 12.75 -24.55 17.55
CA PRO A 8 12.42 -24.10 16.19
C PRO A 8 10.91 -24.16 15.90
N TYR A 9 10.44 -23.33 14.98
CA TYR A 9 9.04 -23.26 14.61
C TYR A 9 8.62 -24.31 13.55
N GLY A 10 9.59 -24.94 12.89
CA GLY A 10 9.41 -25.91 11.81
C GLY A 10 10.73 -26.21 11.12
N GLU A 11 10.68 -26.92 10.00
CA GLU A 11 11.87 -27.26 9.22
C GLU A 11 12.39 -26.06 8.43
N PRO A 12 13.71 -25.97 8.17
CA PRO A 12 14.28 -24.91 7.34
C PRO A 12 13.60 -24.80 5.96
N GLY A 13 13.31 -23.57 5.54
CA GLY A 13 12.70 -23.25 4.25
C GLY A 13 11.16 -23.41 4.21
N GLU A 14 10.55 -24.01 5.22
CA GLU A 14 9.09 -24.11 5.33
C GLU A 14 8.44 -22.72 5.43
N LEU A 15 7.24 -22.61 4.87
CA LEU A 15 6.44 -21.40 5.00
C LEU A 15 5.78 -21.38 6.38
N TRP A 16 6.05 -20.33 7.14
CA TRP A 16 5.47 -20.13 8.46
C TRP A 16 4.64 -18.83 8.50
N GLY A 17 3.51 -18.89 9.17
CA GLY A 17 2.58 -17.77 9.33
C GLY A 17 2.48 -17.29 10.77
N SER A 18 2.30 -15.98 10.95
CA SER A 18 1.90 -15.39 12.23
C SER A 18 0.80 -14.36 12.08
N LEU A 19 -0.07 -14.35 13.08
CA LEU A 19 -1.21 -13.46 13.22
C LEU A 19 -0.92 -12.47 14.34
N PHE A 20 -1.14 -11.19 14.09
CA PHE A 20 -0.94 -10.10 15.04
C PHE A 20 -2.21 -9.33 15.22
N THR A 21 -2.51 -8.98 16.47
CA THR A 21 -3.60 -8.06 16.80
C THR A 21 -3.06 -7.03 17.78
N THR A 22 -3.21 -5.76 17.44
CA THR A 22 -2.97 -4.64 18.35
C THR A 22 -4.31 -4.06 18.77
N LYS A 23 -4.50 -3.91 20.08
CA LYS A 23 -5.65 -3.24 20.67
C LYS A 23 -5.19 -1.97 21.37
N VAL A 24 -5.97 -0.91 21.24
CA VAL A 24 -5.79 0.33 22.02
C VAL A 24 -6.91 0.36 23.06
N ALA A 25 -6.55 0.38 24.34
CA ALA A 25 -7.52 0.55 25.42
C ALA A 25 -6.94 1.50 26.46
N ARG A 26 -7.66 2.57 26.80
CA ARG A 26 -7.25 3.60 27.77
C ARG A 26 -5.84 4.16 27.48
N GLY A 27 -5.56 4.46 26.20
CA GLY A 27 -4.24 4.96 25.75
C GLY A 27 -3.11 3.93 25.74
N ARG A 28 -3.36 2.69 26.19
CA ARG A 28 -2.35 1.61 26.18
C ARG A 28 -2.52 0.71 24.98
N ARG A 29 -1.44 0.52 24.22
CA ARG A 29 -1.35 -0.47 23.15
C ARG A 29 -0.98 -1.83 23.72
N THR A 30 -1.81 -2.83 23.45
CA THR A 30 -1.53 -4.23 23.76
C THR A 30 -1.43 -5.02 22.47
N ARG A 31 -0.29 -5.66 22.25
CA ARG A 31 -0.04 -6.49 21.06
C ARG A 31 -0.07 -7.96 21.45
N SER A 32 -0.87 -8.75 20.74
CA SER A 32 -0.84 -10.20 20.79
C SER A 32 -0.34 -10.77 19.47
N SER A 33 0.32 -11.93 19.55
CA SER A 33 0.71 -12.70 18.38
C SER A 33 0.47 -14.19 18.58
N ARG A 34 0.12 -14.88 17.51
CA ARG A 34 -0.13 -16.32 17.43
C ARG A 34 0.52 -16.87 16.16
N ALA A 35 1.00 -18.10 16.22
CA ALA A 35 1.37 -18.82 15.01
C ALA A 35 0.08 -19.13 14.22
N TRP A 36 0.18 -19.11 12.90
CA TRP A 36 -0.94 -19.46 12.04
C TRP A 36 -1.29 -20.95 12.20
N SER A 37 -2.57 -21.23 12.33
CA SER A 37 -3.20 -22.53 12.12
C SER A 37 -4.62 -22.26 11.61
N PRO A 38 -5.33 -23.25 11.04
CA PRO A 38 -6.73 -23.06 10.63
C PRO A 38 -7.62 -22.53 11.77
N SER A 39 -7.50 -23.09 12.98
CA SER A 39 -8.29 -22.65 14.13
C SER A 39 -7.94 -21.26 14.63
N GLU A 40 -6.65 -20.89 14.63
CA GLU A 40 -6.21 -19.55 15.03
C GLU A 40 -6.58 -18.52 13.96
N TRP A 41 -6.65 -18.91 12.69
CA TRP A 41 -7.12 -18.06 11.60
C TRP A 41 -8.59 -17.72 11.74
N ASP A 42 -9.45 -18.72 11.98
CA ASP A 42 -10.88 -18.49 12.19
C ASP A 42 -11.11 -17.58 13.41
N ALA A 43 -10.46 -17.88 14.54
CA ALA A 43 -10.55 -17.05 15.74
C ALA A 43 -10.01 -15.61 15.53
N PHE A 44 -9.02 -15.45 14.66
CA PHE A 44 -8.48 -14.14 14.28
C PHE A 44 -9.48 -13.34 13.44
N LEU A 45 -10.15 -13.98 12.48
CA LEU A 45 -11.20 -13.35 11.67
C LEU A 45 -12.42 -12.97 12.51
N ASP A 46 -12.90 -13.87 13.38
CA ASP A 46 -13.97 -13.57 14.33
C ASP A 46 -13.59 -12.39 15.25
N GLY A 47 -12.30 -12.27 15.58
CA GLY A 47 -11.76 -11.17 16.37
C GLY A 47 -11.86 -9.79 15.69
N LEU A 48 -12.01 -9.73 14.36
CA LEU A 48 -12.13 -8.48 13.62
C LEU A 48 -13.42 -7.72 13.91
N GLU A 49 -14.49 -8.43 14.31
CA GLU A 49 -15.76 -7.83 14.75
C GLU A 49 -15.58 -6.90 15.96
N LYS A 50 -14.51 -7.11 16.75
CA LYS A 50 -14.16 -6.25 17.90
C LYS A 50 -13.39 -5.00 17.49
N VAL A 51 -13.28 -4.73 16.19
CA VAL A 51 -12.72 -3.50 15.62
C VAL A 51 -11.33 -3.19 16.21
N PRO A 52 -10.36 -4.13 16.11
CA PRO A 52 -9.01 -3.88 16.61
C PRO A 52 -8.36 -2.67 15.91
N PHE A 53 -7.36 -2.10 16.57
CA PHE A 53 -6.60 -0.97 16.04
C PHE A 53 -5.78 -1.39 14.81
N GLU A 54 -5.04 -2.49 14.93
CA GLU A 54 -4.24 -3.05 13.85
C GLU A 54 -4.37 -4.57 13.90
N VAL A 55 -4.45 -5.18 12.72
CA VAL A 55 -4.28 -6.61 12.53
C VAL A 55 -3.31 -6.87 11.40
N ALA A 56 -2.50 -7.93 11.54
CA ALA A 56 -1.58 -8.31 10.48
C ALA A 56 -1.41 -9.82 10.36
N LEU A 57 -1.36 -10.31 9.12
CA LEU A 57 -0.83 -11.62 8.75
C LEU A 57 0.59 -11.42 8.24
N LYS A 58 1.54 -12.18 8.78
CA LYS A 58 2.91 -12.25 8.25
C LYS A 58 3.23 -13.67 7.83
N LEU A 59 3.66 -13.83 6.59
CA LEU A 59 4.21 -15.07 6.07
C LEU A 59 5.72 -14.90 5.89
N THR A 60 6.49 -15.90 6.28
CA THR A 60 7.95 -15.91 6.16
C THR A 60 8.42 -17.32 5.86
N ARG A 61 9.59 -17.45 5.24
CA ARG A 61 10.28 -18.74 5.15
C ARG A 61 11.16 -18.90 6.37
N LEU A 62 11.11 -20.07 6.99
CA LEU A 62 11.99 -20.38 8.11
C LEU A 62 13.45 -20.44 7.65
N GLY A 63 14.34 -19.83 8.43
CA GLY A 63 15.77 -19.85 8.19
C GLY A 63 16.39 -21.22 8.44
N ALA A 64 17.71 -21.32 8.23
CA ALA A 64 18.47 -22.54 8.47
C ALA A 64 18.41 -23.05 9.93
N ASP A 65 18.09 -22.16 10.86
CA ASP A 65 17.88 -22.43 12.29
C ASP A 65 16.43 -22.81 12.64
N GLY A 66 15.54 -22.88 11.64
CA GLY A 66 14.12 -23.15 11.81
C GLY A 66 13.33 -22.00 12.48
N TYR A 67 13.89 -20.78 12.48
CA TYR A 67 13.23 -19.58 12.98
C TYR A 67 12.76 -18.66 11.84
N PRO A 68 11.69 -17.88 12.05
CA PRO A 68 11.24 -16.87 11.10
C PRO A 68 12.34 -15.88 10.71
N ALA A 69 12.63 -15.79 9.41
CA ALA A 69 13.42 -14.71 8.84
C ALA A 69 12.56 -13.42 8.70
N GLY A 70 13.01 -12.46 7.90
CA GLY A 70 12.17 -11.32 7.49
C GLY A 70 10.85 -11.79 6.86
N PRO A 71 9.74 -11.03 7.01
CA PRO A 71 8.48 -11.42 6.39
C PRO A 71 8.64 -11.40 4.86
N TRP A 72 8.27 -12.50 4.23
CA TRP A 72 8.14 -12.61 2.78
C TRP A 72 6.87 -11.91 2.29
N LEU A 73 5.79 -11.98 3.06
CA LEU A 73 4.55 -11.22 2.82
C LEU A 73 4.04 -10.69 4.16
N LYS A 74 3.61 -9.43 4.20
CA LYS A 74 2.90 -8.84 5.33
C LYS A 74 1.61 -8.21 4.81
N VAL A 75 0.47 -8.69 5.28
CA VAL A 75 -0.84 -8.06 5.05
C VAL A 75 -1.29 -7.41 6.34
N THR A 76 -1.68 -6.13 6.29
CA THR A 76 -2.06 -5.34 7.46
C THR A 76 -3.39 -4.64 7.17
N ALA A 77 -4.29 -4.64 8.16
CA ALA A 77 -5.41 -3.71 8.23
C ALA A 77 -5.24 -2.87 9.50
N GLU A 78 -5.22 -1.56 9.35
CA GLU A 78 -4.96 -0.62 10.43
C GLU A 78 -5.97 0.51 10.37
N ARG A 79 -6.50 0.91 11.53
CA ARG A 79 -7.31 2.12 11.65
C ARG A 79 -6.44 3.31 11.98
N ASP A 80 -6.82 4.48 11.50
CA ASP A 80 -6.19 5.69 11.99
C ASP A 80 -6.59 5.94 13.47
N ILE A 81 -5.68 6.54 14.25
CA ILE A 81 -5.92 6.81 15.68
C ILE A 81 -6.81 8.02 15.86
N GLU A 82 -6.54 9.06 15.08
CA GLU A 82 -7.22 10.35 15.15
C GLU A 82 -8.50 10.32 14.31
N ALA A 83 -8.55 9.46 13.28
CA ALA A 83 -9.68 9.30 12.37
C ALA A 83 -10.12 7.82 12.23
N PRO A 84 -10.69 7.19 13.29
CA PRO A 84 -10.94 5.75 13.37
C PRO A 84 -11.93 5.18 12.33
N GLU A 85 -12.68 6.06 11.64
CA GLU A 85 -13.49 5.71 10.47
C GLU A 85 -12.65 5.31 9.25
N TRP A 86 -11.37 5.70 9.22
CA TRP A 86 -10.45 5.34 8.16
C TRP A 86 -9.78 4.01 8.45
N VAL A 87 -9.82 3.14 7.44
CA VAL A 87 -9.09 1.87 7.44
C VAL A 87 -8.09 1.89 6.30
N ARG A 88 -6.83 1.64 6.63
CA ARG A 88 -5.78 1.37 5.66
C ARG A 88 -5.56 -0.12 5.54
N LEU A 89 -5.54 -0.59 4.29
CA LEU A 89 -5.17 -1.95 3.92
C LEU A 89 -3.81 -1.89 3.21
N THR A 90 -2.86 -2.70 3.67
CA THR A 90 -1.50 -2.74 3.12
C THR A 90 -1.08 -4.18 2.91
N ALA A 91 -0.43 -4.47 1.79
CA ALA A 91 0.18 -5.76 1.52
C ALA A 91 1.60 -5.53 0.98
N ASP A 92 2.59 -5.88 1.79
CA ASP A 92 4.01 -5.65 1.51
C ASP A 92 4.70 -6.98 1.20
N ARG A 93 5.54 -6.99 0.17
CA ARG A 93 6.36 -8.13 -0.23
C ARG A 93 7.74 -7.66 -0.68
N SER A 94 8.75 -8.51 -0.57
CA SER A 94 10.08 -8.24 -1.13
C SER A 94 9.98 -7.97 -2.64
N SER A 95 10.65 -6.91 -3.11
CA SER A 95 10.56 -6.45 -4.50
C SER A 95 11.43 -7.23 -5.48
N GLU A 96 12.28 -8.15 -5.03
CA GLU A 96 13.20 -8.91 -5.89
C GLU A 96 12.47 -9.63 -7.05
N GLU A 97 11.41 -10.37 -6.74
CA GLU A 97 10.59 -11.05 -7.76
C GLU A 97 9.83 -10.07 -8.67
N PHE A 98 9.59 -8.85 -8.18
CA PHE A 98 8.86 -7.80 -8.91
C PHE A 98 9.68 -7.22 -10.06
N PHE A 99 11.02 -7.32 -9.99
CA PHE A 99 11.96 -6.81 -10.97
C PHE A 99 12.82 -7.89 -11.64
N ALA A 100 12.60 -9.17 -11.29
CA ALA A 100 13.32 -10.28 -11.86
C ALA A 100 13.09 -10.43 -13.39
N PRO A 101 14.14 -10.56 -14.22
CA PRO A 101 14.03 -10.51 -15.68
C PRO A 101 13.08 -11.54 -16.31
N ASP A 102 12.94 -12.71 -15.68
CA ASP A 102 12.28 -13.90 -16.22
C ASP A 102 10.84 -14.11 -15.73
N HIS A 103 10.43 -13.46 -14.64
CA HIS A 103 9.09 -13.67 -14.04
C HIS A 103 8.39 -12.40 -13.53
N SER A 104 9.02 -11.22 -13.62
CA SER A 104 8.44 -9.97 -13.09
C SER A 104 7.07 -9.65 -13.63
N SER A 105 6.83 -9.79 -14.94
CA SER A 105 5.56 -9.39 -15.56
C SER A 105 4.38 -10.24 -15.06
N GLY A 106 4.61 -11.53 -14.76
CA GLY A 106 3.60 -12.39 -14.15
C GLY A 106 3.27 -11.99 -12.71
N VAL A 107 4.30 -11.70 -11.91
CA VAL A 107 4.13 -11.23 -10.51
C VAL A 107 3.44 -9.87 -10.48
N GLN A 108 3.85 -8.94 -11.32
CA GLN A 108 3.24 -7.63 -11.49
C GLN A 108 1.73 -7.76 -11.82
N LEU A 109 1.38 -8.58 -12.82
CA LEU A 109 -0.01 -8.82 -13.19
C LEU A 109 -0.83 -9.44 -12.06
N GLN A 110 -0.25 -10.32 -11.25
CA GLN A 110 -0.93 -10.88 -10.07
C GLN A 110 -1.28 -9.79 -9.06
N TRP A 111 -0.38 -8.86 -8.78
CA TRP A 111 -0.63 -7.74 -7.87
C TRP A 111 -1.64 -6.75 -8.43
N ILE A 112 -1.57 -6.43 -9.73
CA ILE A 112 -2.57 -5.59 -10.40
C ILE A 112 -3.96 -6.22 -10.30
N THR A 113 -4.05 -7.51 -10.63
CA THR A 113 -5.30 -8.27 -10.57
C THR A 113 -5.83 -8.33 -9.15
N PHE A 114 -4.98 -8.59 -8.16
CA PHE A 114 -5.34 -8.61 -6.76
C PHE A 114 -5.91 -7.25 -6.32
N LEU A 115 -5.19 -6.15 -6.56
CA LEU A 115 -5.63 -4.80 -6.20
C LEU A 115 -6.99 -4.48 -6.85
N ARG A 116 -7.12 -4.68 -8.17
CA ARG A 116 -8.38 -4.41 -8.89
C ARG A 116 -9.53 -5.24 -8.36
N ARG A 117 -9.29 -6.53 -8.10
CA ARG A 117 -10.29 -7.43 -7.53
C ARG A 117 -10.75 -6.92 -6.17
N GLN A 118 -9.83 -6.55 -5.28
CA GLN A 118 -10.19 -6.03 -3.96
C GLN A 118 -10.97 -4.71 -4.06
N LEU A 119 -10.60 -3.81 -4.98
CA LEU A 119 -11.32 -2.54 -5.17
C LEU A 119 -12.76 -2.75 -5.68
N VAL A 120 -12.99 -3.78 -6.51
CA VAL A 120 -14.33 -4.12 -7.02
C VAL A 120 -15.14 -4.91 -5.98
N GLU A 121 -14.54 -5.91 -5.33
CA GLU A 121 -15.23 -6.78 -4.37
C GLU A 121 -15.51 -6.11 -3.02
N ALA A 122 -14.68 -5.14 -2.61
CA ALA A 122 -14.86 -4.49 -1.31
C ALA A 122 -16.22 -3.79 -1.17
N GLY A 123 -16.83 -3.32 -2.28
CA GLY A 123 -18.09 -2.59 -2.24
C GLY A 123 -18.05 -1.35 -1.33
N GLN A 124 -16.85 -0.86 -1.02
CA GLN A 124 -16.55 0.30 -0.19
C GLN A 124 -15.79 1.32 -1.01
N THR A 125 -16.02 2.60 -0.75
CA THR A 125 -15.31 3.68 -1.41
C THR A 125 -13.85 3.70 -0.98
N CYS A 126 -12.95 3.35 -1.90
CA CYS A 126 -11.51 3.57 -1.75
C CYS A 126 -11.19 5.00 -2.18
N LEU A 127 -10.85 5.87 -1.23
CA LEU A 127 -10.55 7.27 -1.51
C LEU A 127 -9.10 7.50 -1.97
N PHE A 128 -8.21 6.57 -1.67
CA PHE A 128 -6.84 6.54 -2.19
C PHE A 128 -6.24 5.13 -2.11
N GLY A 129 -5.42 4.78 -3.09
CA GLY A 129 -4.62 3.56 -3.09
C GLY A 129 -3.44 3.66 -4.05
N CYS A 130 -2.42 2.82 -3.86
CA CYS A 130 -1.31 2.73 -4.79
C CYS A 130 -0.68 1.33 -4.83
N LEU A 131 -0.04 1.01 -5.95
CA LEU A 131 0.91 -0.10 -6.07
C LEU A 131 2.28 0.52 -6.36
N THR A 132 3.25 0.31 -5.47
CA THR A 132 4.51 1.05 -5.46
C THR A 132 5.65 0.29 -4.76
N ASP A 133 6.88 0.76 -4.97
CA ASP A 133 8.13 0.32 -4.33
C ASP A 133 8.80 1.44 -3.49
N ASP A 134 8.16 2.61 -3.34
CA ASP A 134 8.76 3.83 -2.78
C ASP A 134 8.00 4.46 -1.59
N VAL A 135 7.11 3.70 -0.94
CA VAL A 135 6.42 4.16 0.27
C VAL A 135 7.34 4.06 1.49
N GLU A 136 7.28 5.07 2.35
CA GLU A 136 8.01 5.06 3.61
C GLU A 136 7.37 4.07 4.59
N THR A 137 8.07 2.98 4.91
CA THR A 137 7.48 1.87 5.67
C THR A 137 7.20 2.19 7.14
N THR A 138 7.85 3.19 7.73
CA THR A 138 7.71 3.52 9.16
C THR A 138 6.49 4.39 9.42
N THR A 139 6.35 5.47 8.65
CA THR A 139 5.26 6.45 8.81
C THR A 139 4.12 6.22 7.81
N GLN A 140 4.29 5.28 6.87
CA GLN A 140 3.31 4.91 5.85
C GLN A 140 2.91 6.12 4.97
N ARG A 141 3.83 7.07 4.85
CA ARG A 141 3.72 8.21 3.95
C ARG A 141 3.98 7.75 2.52
N THR A 142 3.20 8.30 1.61
CA THR A 142 3.56 8.26 0.18
C THR A 142 4.91 8.97 -0.01
N ALA A 143 5.61 8.65 -1.10
CA ALA A 143 6.84 9.33 -1.44
C ALA A 143 6.65 10.87 -1.46
N LEU A 144 5.49 11.34 -1.95
CA LEU A 144 5.18 12.77 -2.09
C LEU A 144 5.01 13.42 -0.72
N GLU A 145 4.22 12.82 0.17
CA GLU A 145 4.06 13.29 1.56
C GLU A 145 5.40 13.38 2.28
N ALA A 146 6.23 12.32 2.17
CA ALA A 146 7.55 12.30 2.79
C ALA A 146 8.43 13.45 2.28
N SER A 147 8.40 13.72 0.98
CA SER A 147 9.19 14.78 0.35
C SER A 147 8.69 16.19 0.72
N LEU A 148 7.38 16.36 0.87
CA LEU A 148 6.76 17.64 1.27
C LEU A 148 6.77 17.87 2.79
N GLY A 149 7.20 16.87 3.58
CA GLY A 149 7.17 16.94 5.03
C GLY A 149 5.75 16.86 5.62
N LEU A 150 4.79 16.33 4.86
CA LEU A 150 3.40 16.18 5.27
C LEU A 150 3.18 14.86 6.01
N PHE A 151 2.20 14.85 6.90
CA PHE A 151 1.71 13.67 7.61
C PHE A 151 0.29 13.29 7.16
N GLN A 152 -0.15 12.09 7.53
CA GLN A 152 -1.43 11.55 7.06
C GLN A 152 -2.62 12.34 7.59
N ASP A 153 -2.56 12.81 8.83
CA ASP A 153 -3.58 13.66 9.46
C ASP A 153 -3.80 14.98 8.70
N GLU A 154 -2.80 15.45 7.96
CA GLU A 154 -2.90 16.63 7.11
C GLU A 154 -3.55 16.33 5.75
N THR A 155 -3.41 15.10 5.22
CA THR A 155 -3.86 14.76 3.86
C THR A 155 -5.14 13.93 3.81
N LEU A 156 -5.44 13.13 4.85
CA LEU A 156 -6.65 12.32 4.97
C LEU A 156 -7.94 13.16 4.84
N PRO A 157 -8.06 14.35 5.47
CA PRO A 157 -9.28 15.16 5.36
C PRO A 157 -9.59 15.62 3.93
N GLU A 158 -8.60 15.64 3.04
CA GLU A 158 -8.75 16.17 1.68
C GLU A 158 -8.95 15.09 0.61
N LEU A 159 -9.02 13.80 0.99
CA LEU A 159 -8.94 12.64 0.09
C LEU A 159 -10.01 12.57 -1.02
N ASP A 160 -11.17 13.21 -0.84
CA ASP A 160 -12.16 13.29 -1.92
C ASP A 160 -11.83 14.38 -2.96
N SER A 161 -10.98 15.35 -2.60
CA SER A 161 -10.64 16.50 -3.44
C SER A 161 -9.18 16.56 -3.89
N ARG A 162 -8.29 15.83 -3.20
CA ARG A 162 -6.86 15.71 -3.47
C ARG A 162 -6.36 14.28 -3.28
N LEU A 163 -5.28 13.97 -3.99
CA LEU A 163 -4.47 12.78 -3.75
C LEU A 163 -3.49 13.03 -2.60
N ARG A 164 -3.07 11.94 -1.96
CA ARG A 164 -1.90 11.95 -1.05
C ARG A 164 -0.57 11.96 -1.81
N GLY A 165 -0.56 11.32 -2.96
CA GLY A 165 0.60 11.14 -3.81
C GLY A 165 0.23 10.43 -5.10
N TYR A 166 1.25 9.99 -5.85
CA TYR A 166 1.08 9.22 -7.07
C TYR A 166 2.20 8.20 -7.18
N SER A 167 1.92 7.07 -7.84
CA SER A 167 2.92 6.04 -8.14
C SER A 167 2.52 5.27 -9.41
N TRP A 168 3.20 4.15 -9.69
CA TRP A 168 3.02 3.32 -10.87
C TRP A 168 1.55 2.96 -11.12
N ILE A 169 0.84 2.54 -10.07
CA ILE A 169 -0.63 2.53 -10.05
C ILE A 169 -1.10 3.45 -8.95
N THR A 170 -2.05 4.31 -9.30
CA THR A 170 -2.72 5.24 -8.38
C THR A 170 -4.23 5.04 -8.47
N VAL A 171 -4.88 4.88 -7.34
CA VAL A 171 -6.34 4.84 -7.22
C VAL A 171 -6.80 6.17 -6.66
N CYS A 172 -7.78 6.80 -7.31
CA CYS A 172 -8.32 8.08 -6.91
C CYS A 172 -9.83 8.01 -6.68
N SER A 173 -10.30 8.80 -5.72
CA SER A 173 -11.71 8.98 -5.38
C SER A 173 -12.52 9.56 -6.57
N PRO A 174 -13.85 9.44 -6.55
CA PRO A 174 -14.71 10.05 -7.57
C PRO A 174 -14.54 11.57 -7.67
N GLY A 175 -14.38 12.27 -6.54
CA GLY A 175 -14.17 13.71 -6.52
C GLY A 175 -12.85 14.12 -7.18
N VAL A 176 -11.75 13.41 -6.91
CA VAL A 176 -10.46 13.61 -7.59
C VAL A 176 -10.57 13.30 -9.08
N ALA A 177 -11.20 12.19 -9.45
CA ALA A 177 -11.40 11.81 -10.85
C ALA A 177 -12.18 12.88 -11.63
N SER A 178 -13.21 13.46 -11.03
CA SER A 178 -13.99 14.56 -11.61
C SER A 178 -13.13 15.80 -11.86
N ARG A 179 -12.30 16.19 -10.88
CA ARG A 179 -11.37 17.33 -11.01
C ARG A 179 -10.30 17.14 -12.08
N LEU A 180 -9.95 15.89 -12.37
CA LEU A 180 -9.03 15.51 -13.44
C LEU A 180 -9.70 15.45 -14.83
N GLY A 181 -10.99 15.78 -14.95
CA GLY A 181 -11.74 15.72 -16.22
C GLY A 181 -12.27 14.34 -16.57
N GLY A 182 -12.20 13.37 -15.64
CA GLY A 182 -12.72 12.03 -15.81
C GLY A 182 -11.85 11.10 -16.66
N SER A 183 -12.35 9.89 -16.88
CA SER A 183 -11.55 8.81 -17.49
C SER A 183 -11.10 9.09 -18.94
N GLU A 184 -11.95 9.70 -19.77
CA GLU A 184 -11.62 10.00 -21.17
C GLU A 184 -10.51 11.06 -21.31
N ALA A 185 -10.55 12.11 -20.49
CA ALA A 185 -9.50 13.13 -20.46
C ALA A 185 -8.15 12.51 -20.06
N LEU A 186 -8.16 11.66 -19.03
CA LEU A 186 -6.97 10.97 -18.55
C LEU A 186 -6.42 9.96 -19.57
N ARG A 187 -7.27 9.23 -20.31
CA ARG A 187 -6.84 8.37 -21.42
C ARG A 187 -6.18 9.18 -22.54
N SER A 188 -6.80 10.29 -22.92
CA SER A 188 -6.31 11.16 -24.00
C SER A 188 -5.00 11.86 -23.66
N SER A 189 -4.63 11.95 -22.38
CA SER A 189 -3.39 12.58 -21.93
C SER A 189 -2.10 11.85 -22.34
N GLY A 190 -2.20 10.55 -22.65
CA GLY A 190 -1.04 9.69 -22.93
C GLY A 190 -0.13 9.42 -21.73
N ALA A 191 -0.44 9.93 -20.54
CA ALA A 191 0.37 9.70 -19.34
C ALA A 191 0.21 8.27 -18.79
N PHE A 192 -0.94 7.65 -19.01
CA PHE A 192 -1.31 6.34 -18.48
C PHE A 192 -1.49 5.31 -19.58
N SER A 193 -0.89 4.13 -19.42
CA SER A 193 -1.16 2.95 -20.25
C SER A 193 -2.59 2.43 -20.10
N SER A 194 -3.18 2.56 -18.91
CA SER A 194 -4.55 2.15 -18.63
C SER A 194 -5.22 3.07 -17.63
N VAL A 195 -6.48 3.39 -17.91
CA VAL A 195 -7.39 4.13 -17.02
C VAL A 195 -8.65 3.30 -16.86
N THR A 196 -8.86 2.76 -15.66
CA THR A 196 -9.94 1.82 -15.37
C THR A 196 -10.93 2.44 -14.39
N PRO A 197 -12.20 2.67 -14.81
CA PRO A 197 -13.25 3.07 -13.89
C PRO A 197 -13.53 1.96 -12.87
N LEU A 198 -13.67 2.37 -11.61
CA LEU A 198 -14.11 1.53 -10.51
C LEU A 198 -15.51 2.00 -10.13
N VAL A 199 -16.51 1.14 -10.31
CA VAL A 199 -17.92 1.47 -10.04
C VAL A 199 -18.05 2.04 -8.63
N ASP A 200 -18.58 3.27 -8.50
CA ASP A 200 -18.78 4.02 -7.25
C ASP A 200 -17.53 4.32 -6.40
N VAL A 201 -16.32 3.99 -6.91
CA VAL A 201 -15.07 4.07 -6.16
C VAL A 201 -14.07 5.04 -6.78
N GLY A 202 -14.21 5.36 -8.07
CA GLY A 202 -13.38 6.35 -8.76
C GLY A 202 -12.60 5.74 -9.92
N LEU A 203 -11.28 6.00 -10.01
CA LEU A 203 -10.44 5.48 -11.11
C LEU A 203 -9.18 4.79 -10.57
N ALA A 204 -8.78 3.70 -11.24
CA ALA A 204 -7.43 3.16 -11.17
C ALA A 204 -6.63 3.62 -12.39
N LEU A 205 -5.52 4.31 -12.15
CA LEU A 205 -4.62 4.89 -13.14
C LEU A 205 -3.31 4.10 -13.14
N GLN A 206 -2.97 3.46 -14.25
CA GLN A 206 -1.74 2.69 -14.41
C GLN A 206 -0.81 3.41 -15.40
N ALA A 207 0.33 3.90 -14.90
CA ALA A 207 1.27 4.69 -15.68
C ALA A 207 1.83 3.91 -16.88
N THR A 208 2.27 2.68 -16.66
CA THR A 208 2.85 1.77 -17.68
C THR A 208 2.39 0.34 -17.46
N GLU A 209 2.45 -0.49 -18.52
CA GLU A 209 2.11 -1.92 -18.41
C GLU A 209 3.07 -2.67 -17.47
N ASP A 210 4.35 -2.29 -17.50
CA ASP A 210 5.40 -2.83 -16.61
C ASP A 210 5.98 -1.72 -15.73
N MET A 211 6.24 -2.02 -14.46
CA MET A 211 6.81 -1.07 -13.51
C MET A 211 8.23 -0.63 -13.88
N ARG A 212 8.99 -1.46 -14.59
CA ARG A 212 10.34 -1.13 -15.06
C ARG A 212 10.33 0.02 -16.07
N ASP A 213 9.22 0.19 -16.78
CA ASP A 213 9.01 1.29 -17.73
C ASP A 213 8.50 2.57 -17.06
N TYR A 214 8.23 2.54 -15.75
CA TYR A 214 7.88 3.72 -14.95
C TYR A 214 9.12 4.56 -14.64
N THR A 215 9.72 5.06 -15.73
CA THR A 215 10.94 5.85 -15.82
C THR A 215 10.71 7.31 -15.41
N PRO A 216 11.76 8.12 -15.16
CA PRO A 216 11.64 9.54 -14.83
C PRO A 216 10.76 10.34 -15.80
N ASP A 217 10.86 10.10 -17.11
CA ASP A 217 10.04 10.78 -18.12
C ASP A 217 8.55 10.45 -17.96
N ARG A 218 8.26 9.16 -17.69
CA ARG A 218 6.89 8.70 -17.43
C ARG A 218 6.36 9.27 -16.11
N ILE A 219 7.17 9.28 -15.06
CA ILE A 219 6.86 9.90 -13.76
C ILE A 219 6.52 11.38 -13.98
N ALA A 220 7.29 12.11 -14.80
CA ALA A 220 7.03 13.50 -15.14
C ALA A 220 5.73 13.72 -15.92
N MET A 221 5.38 12.83 -16.84
CA MET A 221 4.08 12.86 -17.51
C MET A 221 2.93 12.68 -16.52
N VAL A 222 3.03 11.69 -15.62
CA VAL A 222 2.02 11.43 -14.59
C VAL A 222 1.87 12.64 -13.66
N TYR A 223 2.99 13.18 -13.15
CA TYR A 223 2.98 14.37 -12.32
C TYR A 223 2.26 15.54 -12.99
N ARG A 224 2.59 15.87 -14.25
CA ARG A 224 1.94 16.98 -14.97
C ARG A 224 0.42 16.82 -15.09
N GLN A 225 -0.07 15.58 -15.21
CA GLN A 225 -1.51 15.32 -15.26
C GLN A 225 -2.18 15.40 -13.89
N LEU A 226 -1.47 15.02 -12.83
CA LEU A 226 -2.04 14.95 -11.49
C LEU A 226 -1.82 16.21 -10.64
N GLN A 227 -0.90 17.10 -11.02
CA GLN A 227 -0.45 18.23 -10.20
C GLN A 227 -1.59 19.09 -9.62
N ALA A 228 -2.70 19.27 -10.34
CA ALA A 228 -3.82 20.10 -9.91
C ALA A 228 -4.62 19.51 -8.73
N VAL A 229 -4.42 18.23 -8.44
CA VAL A 229 -5.05 17.50 -7.33
C VAL A 229 -4.01 16.95 -6.35
N LEU A 230 -2.73 17.28 -6.50
CA LEU A 230 -1.71 16.92 -5.51
C LEU A 230 -1.70 17.93 -4.33
N PRO A 231 -1.16 17.54 -3.17
CA PRO A 231 -0.89 18.46 -2.08
C PRO A 231 0.08 19.54 -2.57
N PRO A 232 -0.15 20.82 -2.24
CA PRO A 232 0.77 21.89 -2.61
C PRO A 232 2.00 21.86 -1.71
N GLY A 233 3.12 22.39 -2.19
CA GLY A 233 4.32 22.56 -1.37
C GLY A 233 5.60 22.42 -2.17
N GLU A 234 6.71 22.66 -1.50
CA GLU A 234 8.06 22.46 -2.03
C GLU A 234 8.76 21.36 -1.21
N PRO A 235 9.67 20.57 -1.81
CA PRO A 235 10.42 19.56 -1.08
C PRO A 235 11.21 20.16 0.08
N VAL A 236 11.05 19.61 1.29
CA VAL A 236 11.71 20.15 2.50
C VAL A 236 13.19 19.75 2.62
N GLY A 237 13.68 18.89 1.71
CA GLY A 237 15.03 18.32 1.73
C GLY A 237 15.28 17.38 2.93
N GLY A 238 16.19 16.43 2.77
CA GLY A 238 16.86 15.82 3.93
C GLY A 238 16.35 14.50 4.49
N TYR A 239 15.39 13.79 3.89
CA TYR A 239 14.99 12.47 4.41
C TYR A 239 14.55 11.52 3.31
N SER A 240 15.49 10.80 2.68
CA SER A 240 15.21 9.52 2.03
C SER A 240 16.46 8.95 1.38
N ASP A 241 16.98 7.85 1.93
CA ASP A 241 17.85 6.91 1.19
C ASP A 241 17.06 6.05 0.18
N MET A 242 15.74 6.29 0.04
CA MET A 242 14.87 5.56 -0.89
C MET A 242 15.04 6.07 -2.31
N THR A 243 14.94 5.15 -3.26
CA THR A 243 14.72 5.50 -4.68
C THR A 243 13.30 6.04 -4.80
N LEU A 244 13.15 7.37 -4.76
CA LEU A 244 11.83 8.01 -4.90
C LEU A 244 11.43 8.00 -6.38
N ARG A 245 10.25 7.46 -6.71
CA ARG A 245 9.67 7.57 -8.06
C ARG A 245 8.86 8.83 -8.19
N LEU A 246 9.55 9.95 -7.92
CA LEU A 246 8.95 11.27 -7.88
C LEU A 246 9.70 12.24 -8.77
N VAL A 247 8.92 13.14 -9.34
CA VAL A 247 9.43 14.41 -9.83
C VAL A 247 8.64 15.54 -9.20
N PHE A 248 9.33 16.67 -9.04
CA PHE A 248 8.72 17.96 -8.77
C PHE A 248 8.87 18.79 -10.04
N GLY A 249 7.88 19.62 -10.34
CA GLY A 249 7.92 20.45 -11.53
C GLY A 249 9.13 21.39 -11.51
N GLY A 250 10.03 21.21 -12.48
CA GLY A 250 10.77 22.35 -13.05
C GLY A 250 9.79 23.15 -13.91
N ARG A 251 9.84 24.48 -13.78
CA ARG A 251 9.13 25.41 -14.67
C ARG A 251 9.57 25.23 -16.11
#